data_AF-A0A8H8CU39-F1
#
_entry.id   AF-A0A8H8CU39-F1
#
_cell.length_a   1.000
_cell.length_b   1.000
_cell.length_c   1.000
_cell.angle_alpha   90.00
_cell.angle_beta   90.00
_cell.angle_gamma   90.00
#
_symmetry.space_group_name_H-M   'P 1'
#
loop_
_entity.id
_entity.type
_entity.pdbx_description
1 polymer ?
#
loop_
_entity_poly.entity_id
_entity_poly.type
_entity_poly.pdbx_seq_one_letter_code
_entity_poly.pdbx_strand_id
1 'polypeptide(L)'
;MYENVMSDGLGLGLQSAFCLVVFALGTVASEAAAVDPQEQYWEPALKYLQPALKILMAESAFSFGTDLQFVQALIFGGICFAYMAKPLHSWKLIHMASTDVQLLLSRSESAAVGESYKERILEACWSCFLLECDYLTELKLPPSGIETLVDDMALPKAGNPSDREGLSYLAEISMRSLLNRVLSSLPNEFESGQLSEESEVTGAITVASELDQQLLLWYDSVPEMIKPTLGVGPTADGRERTLRIRYYQARYIIHRQFVVYSASLPEDREPSPKVLEEAQVCIESCRLYLQNTGEILKKPSQYTWTLAQS
;
A
#
# COMPACT_ATOMS: atom_id res chain seq x y z
N MET A 1 29.48 -2.24 0.04
CA MET A 1 28.83 -1.62 1.22
C MET A 1 28.81 -2.57 2.40
N TYR A 2 28.12 -3.72 2.31
CA TYR A 2 28.13 -4.74 3.38
C TYR A 2 29.57 -5.17 3.75
N GLU A 3 30.41 -5.48 2.75
CA GLU A 3 31.80 -5.85 2.98
C GLU A 3 32.61 -4.77 3.70
N ASN A 4 32.38 -3.49 3.36
CA ASN A 4 33.04 -2.34 4.01
C ASN A 4 32.58 -2.18 5.47
N VAL A 5 31.29 -2.36 5.75
CA VAL A 5 30.78 -2.29 7.14
C VAL A 5 31.28 -3.49 7.96
N MET A 6 31.44 -4.66 7.33
CA MET A 6 32.01 -5.84 7.99
C MET A 6 33.52 -5.74 8.20
N SER A 7 34.26 -4.99 7.34
CA SER A 7 35.69 -4.74 7.51
C SER A 7 35.99 -3.64 8.53
N ASP A 8 35.22 -2.56 8.50
CA ASP A 8 35.49 -1.34 9.28
C ASP A 8 34.74 -1.32 10.63
N GLY A 9 33.75 -2.21 10.78
CA GLY A 9 32.86 -2.28 11.94
C GLY A 9 31.63 -1.38 11.83
N LEU A 10 30.66 -1.61 12.71
CA LEU A 10 29.47 -0.76 12.82
C LEU A 10 29.83 0.61 13.42
N GLY A 11 29.70 1.67 12.63
CA GLY A 11 29.89 3.05 13.04
C GLY A 11 28.58 3.82 13.26
N LEU A 12 28.69 5.14 13.43
CA LEU A 12 27.55 6.05 13.58
C LEU A 12 27.05 6.64 12.25
N GLY A 13 27.44 6.05 11.12
CA GLY A 13 27.13 6.56 9.78
C GLY A 13 25.91 5.88 9.15
N LEU A 14 25.38 6.51 8.10
CA LEU A 14 24.21 6.04 7.37
C LEU A 14 24.37 4.62 6.79
N GLN A 15 25.58 4.23 6.38
CA GLN A 15 25.86 2.87 5.90
C GLN A 15 25.64 1.81 6.97
N SER A 16 26.04 2.10 8.21
CA SER A 16 25.80 1.21 9.34
C SER A 16 24.31 1.16 9.69
N ALA A 17 23.62 2.31 9.67
CA ALA A 17 22.18 2.36 9.89
C ALA A 17 21.41 1.51 8.86
N PHE A 18 21.72 1.66 7.58
CA PHE A 18 21.10 0.89 6.51
C PHE A 18 21.32 -0.61 6.68
N CYS A 19 22.55 -1.06 6.96
CA CYS A 19 22.83 -2.48 7.20
C CYS A 19 22.04 -3.02 8.40
N LEU A 20 21.99 -2.26 9.50
CA LEU A 20 21.23 -2.63 10.70
C LEU A 20 19.73 -2.74 10.42
N VAL A 21 19.14 -1.82 9.65
CA VAL A 21 17.73 -1.94 9.23
C VAL A 21 17.51 -3.19 8.39
N VAL A 22 18.41 -3.50 7.44
CA VAL A 22 18.31 -4.71 6.62
C VAL A 22 18.40 -5.97 7.48
N PHE A 23 19.28 -6.02 8.48
CA PHE A 23 19.34 -7.14 9.43
C PHE A 23 18.07 -7.25 10.26
N ALA A 24 17.54 -6.12 10.77
CA ALA A 24 16.27 -6.09 11.48
C ALA A 24 15.13 -6.65 10.61
N LEU A 25 15.06 -6.22 9.34
CA LEU A 25 14.05 -6.68 8.40
C LEU A 25 14.15 -8.19 8.13
N GLY A 26 15.37 -8.70 7.93
CA GLY A 26 15.62 -10.12 7.77
C GLY A 26 15.19 -10.93 9.00
N THR A 27 15.45 -10.42 10.21
CA THR A 27 15.02 -11.08 11.44
C THR A 27 13.50 -11.08 11.61
N VAL A 28 12.80 -9.96 11.39
CA VAL A 28 11.32 -9.95 11.52
C VAL A 28 10.66 -10.81 10.45
N ALA A 29 11.14 -10.80 9.21
CA ALA A 29 10.57 -11.62 8.15
C ALA A 29 10.77 -13.12 8.42
N SER A 30 11.94 -13.51 8.94
CA SER A 30 12.24 -14.90 9.30
C SER A 30 11.40 -15.38 10.48
N GLU A 31 11.29 -14.56 11.53
CA GLU A 31 10.47 -14.86 12.72
C GLU A 31 8.99 -14.94 12.35
N ALA A 32 8.48 -14.03 11.52
CA ALA A 32 7.12 -14.07 11.01
C ALA A 32 6.79 -15.33 10.20
N ALA A 33 7.76 -15.86 9.45
CA ALA A 33 7.59 -17.07 8.67
C ALA A 33 7.61 -18.34 9.55
N ALA A 34 8.54 -18.39 10.51
CA ALA A 34 8.91 -19.61 11.24
C ALA A 34 8.24 -19.78 12.62
N VAL A 35 7.84 -18.69 13.28
CA VAL A 35 7.35 -18.70 14.66
C VAL A 35 5.84 -18.42 14.70
N ASP A 36 5.13 -19.12 15.59
CA ASP A 36 3.71 -18.88 15.82
C ASP A 36 3.48 -17.42 16.24
N PRO A 37 2.48 -16.72 15.66
CA PRO A 37 2.13 -15.36 16.05
C PRO A 37 2.02 -15.10 17.56
N GLN A 38 1.60 -16.10 18.35
CA GLN A 38 1.49 -15.97 19.81
C GLN A 38 2.84 -16.01 20.55
N GLU A 39 3.88 -16.55 19.92
CA GLU A 39 5.21 -16.73 20.49
C GLU A 39 6.23 -15.70 19.97
N GLN A 40 5.80 -14.79 19.09
CA GLN A 40 6.64 -13.73 18.54
C GLN A 40 6.93 -12.65 19.58
N TYR A 41 8.19 -12.24 19.68
CA TYR A 41 8.64 -11.27 20.68
C TYR A 41 9.55 -10.19 20.10
N TRP A 42 9.99 -10.32 18.84
CA TRP A 42 10.70 -9.30 18.04
C TRP A 42 12.00 -8.74 18.65
N GLU A 43 12.45 -9.25 19.80
CA GLU A 43 13.65 -8.78 20.50
C GLU A 43 14.92 -8.90 19.62
N PRO A 44 15.13 -9.98 18.84
CA PRO A 44 16.28 -10.06 17.94
C PRO A 44 16.29 -8.92 16.91
N ALA A 45 15.13 -8.58 16.36
CA ALA A 45 15.02 -7.48 15.41
C ALA A 45 15.26 -6.12 16.05
N LEU A 46 14.75 -5.91 17.27
CA LEU A 46 14.94 -4.66 18.01
C LEU A 46 16.42 -4.38 18.34
N LYS A 47 17.25 -5.42 18.53
CA LYS A 47 18.70 -5.27 18.74
C LYS A 47 19.40 -4.58 17.57
N TYR A 48 18.88 -4.74 16.36
CA TYR A 48 19.39 -4.06 15.16
C TYR A 48 18.63 -2.76 14.87
N LEU A 49 17.30 -2.76 15.01
CA LEU A 49 16.47 -1.62 14.65
C LEU A 49 16.71 -0.41 15.57
N GLN A 50 16.84 -0.60 16.88
CA GLN A 50 17.04 0.50 17.82
C GLN A 50 18.30 1.34 17.54
N PRO A 51 19.51 0.77 17.39
CA PRO A 51 20.70 1.55 17.04
C PRO A 51 20.56 2.19 15.65
N ALA A 52 19.94 1.50 14.69
CA ALA A 52 19.69 2.08 13.37
C ALA A 52 18.83 3.35 13.45
N LEU A 53 17.72 3.30 14.19
CA LEU A 53 16.83 4.45 14.38
C LEU A 53 17.54 5.62 15.06
N LYS A 54 18.44 5.38 16.02
CA LYS A 54 19.23 6.46 16.62
C LYS A 54 20.06 7.21 15.59
N ILE A 55 20.71 6.48 14.68
CA ILE A 55 21.51 7.07 13.61
C ILE A 55 20.59 7.81 12.63
N LEU A 56 19.49 7.19 12.18
CA LEU A 56 18.56 7.80 11.22
C LEU A 56 17.91 9.08 11.78
N MET A 57 17.52 9.09 13.05
CA MET A 57 16.94 10.30 13.66
C MET A 57 18.00 11.40 13.81
N ALA A 58 19.25 11.06 14.11
CA ALA A 58 20.35 12.04 14.14
C ALA A 58 20.63 12.62 12.74
N GLU A 59 20.64 11.77 11.71
CA GLU A 59 20.80 12.18 10.31
C GLU A 59 19.66 13.08 9.84
N SER A 60 18.41 12.75 10.22
CA SER A 60 17.22 13.53 9.84
C SER A 60 17.23 14.98 10.31
N ALA A 61 18.00 15.29 11.35
CA ALA A 61 18.10 16.66 11.86
C ALA A 61 18.87 17.59 10.90
N PHE A 62 19.67 17.01 10.00
CA PHE A 62 20.53 17.74 9.07
C PHE A 62 20.35 17.31 7.61
N SER A 63 19.63 16.21 7.35
CA SER A 63 19.26 15.76 6.01
C SER A 63 18.18 16.67 5.41
N PHE A 64 18.36 17.01 4.14
CA PHE A 64 17.39 17.76 3.36
C PHE A 64 17.20 17.09 2.00
N GLY A 65 16.85 15.80 1.95
CA GLY A 65 16.63 15.06 0.70
C GLY A 65 17.86 15.01 -0.21
N THR A 66 19.02 14.66 0.35
CA THR A 66 20.29 14.55 -0.41
C THR A 66 20.72 13.10 -0.63
N ASP A 67 20.29 12.19 0.24
CA ASP A 67 20.76 10.80 0.24
C ASP A 67 19.62 9.80 0.05
N LEU A 68 19.62 9.10 -1.07
CA LEU A 68 18.66 8.04 -1.37
C LEU A 68 18.77 6.88 -0.36
N GLN A 69 19.96 6.61 0.16
CA GLN A 69 20.15 5.54 1.15
C GLN A 69 19.43 5.85 2.46
N PHE A 70 19.31 7.13 2.81
CA PHE A 70 18.53 7.57 3.98
C PHE A 70 17.04 7.27 3.78
N VAL A 71 16.49 7.63 2.63
CA VAL A 71 15.10 7.30 2.26
C VAL A 71 14.87 5.79 2.28
N GLN A 72 15.77 5.00 1.69
CA GLN A 72 15.64 3.54 1.66
C GLN A 72 15.71 2.92 3.06
N ALA A 73 16.57 3.43 3.94
CA ALA A 73 16.65 2.99 5.33
C ALA A 73 15.35 3.29 6.11
N LEU A 74 14.76 4.47 5.88
CA LEU A 74 13.47 4.83 6.47
C LEU A 74 12.33 3.93 5.98
N ILE A 75 12.26 3.65 4.67
CA ILE A 75 11.26 2.74 4.08
C ILE A 75 11.37 1.35 4.72
N PHE A 76 12.56 0.76 4.76
CA PHE A 76 12.77 -0.57 5.35
C PHE A 76 12.51 -0.58 6.86
N GLY A 77 12.84 0.49 7.57
CA GLY A 77 12.50 0.65 8.99
C GLY A 77 10.98 0.71 9.21
N GLY A 78 10.25 1.39 8.32
CA GLY A 78 8.79 1.42 8.31
C GLY A 78 8.22 0.01 8.14
N ILE A 79 8.70 -0.73 7.15
CA ILE A 79 8.30 -2.12 6.91
C ILE A 79 8.58 -2.99 8.15
N CYS A 80 9.71 -2.83 8.84
CA CYS A 80 9.97 -3.54 10.09
C CYS A 80 8.86 -3.29 11.13
N PHE A 81 8.44 -2.04 11.29
CA PHE A 81 7.34 -1.69 12.18
C PHE A 81 5.98 -2.22 11.70
N ALA A 82 5.77 -2.36 10.38
CA ALA A 82 4.59 -3.01 9.84
C ALA A 82 4.52 -4.50 10.26
N TYR A 83 5.64 -5.24 10.17
CA TYR A 83 5.73 -6.61 10.69
C TYR A 83 5.48 -6.69 12.20
N MET A 84 6.04 -5.76 12.98
CA MET A 84 5.92 -5.74 14.45
C MET A 84 4.56 -5.25 14.95
N ALA A 85 3.58 -5.11 14.07
CA ALA A 85 2.27 -4.66 14.43
C ALA A 85 2.24 -3.19 15.00
N LYS A 86 3.08 -2.27 14.49
CA LYS A 86 3.23 -0.87 14.99
C LYS A 86 2.96 0.20 13.92
N PRO A 87 1.69 0.47 13.56
CA PRO A 87 1.35 1.26 12.38
C PRO A 87 1.78 2.74 12.49
N LEU A 88 1.64 3.39 13.65
CA LEU A 88 2.07 4.78 13.84
C LEU A 88 3.58 4.98 13.71
N HIS A 89 4.36 3.96 14.13
CA HIS A 89 5.82 4.00 13.99
C HIS A 89 6.22 3.80 12.53
N SER A 90 5.54 2.89 11.84
CA SER A 90 5.73 2.70 10.40
C SER A 90 5.41 3.99 9.63
N TRP A 91 4.20 4.53 9.82
CA TRP A 91 3.77 5.77 9.18
C TRP A 91 4.76 6.90 9.42
N LYS A 92 5.26 7.10 10.64
CA LYS A 92 6.24 8.16 10.92
C LYS A 92 7.48 8.07 10.02
N LEU A 93 8.03 6.86 9.83
CA LEU A 93 9.21 6.67 8.99
C LEU A 93 8.88 6.80 7.50
N ILE A 94 7.73 6.26 7.07
CA ILE A 94 7.28 6.39 5.68
C ILE A 94 7.01 7.86 5.33
N HIS A 95 6.36 8.62 6.22
CA HIS A 95 6.10 10.04 6.01
C HIS A 95 7.42 10.84 5.87
N MET A 96 8.40 10.58 6.73
CA MET A 96 9.74 11.18 6.59
C MET A 96 10.37 10.80 5.24
N ALA A 97 10.34 9.52 4.87
CA ALA A 97 10.86 9.05 3.58
C ALA A 97 10.15 9.73 2.40
N SER A 98 8.83 9.88 2.45
CA SER A 98 8.03 10.57 1.44
C SER A 98 8.43 12.04 1.30
N THR A 99 8.71 12.75 2.41
CA THR A 99 9.17 14.15 2.33
C THR A 99 10.58 14.28 1.74
N ASP A 100 11.53 13.43 2.17
CA ASP A 100 12.91 13.46 1.66
C ASP A 100 13.01 13.01 0.20
N VAL A 101 12.20 12.04 -0.23
CA VAL A 101 12.25 11.54 -1.62
C VAL A 101 11.69 12.55 -2.61
N GLN A 102 10.69 13.36 -2.24
CA GLN A 102 10.20 14.48 -3.04
C GLN A 102 11.30 15.53 -3.30
N LEU A 103 12.11 15.83 -2.28
CA LEU A 103 13.27 16.70 -2.41
C LEU A 103 14.38 16.08 -3.29
N LEU A 104 14.58 14.76 -3.21
CA LEU A 104 15.50 14.05 -4.10
C LEU A 104 15.05 14.10 -5.56
N LEU A 105 13.76 13.85 -5.82
CA LEU A 105 13.23 13.81 -7.18
C LEU A 105 13.37 15.17 -7.86
N SER A 106 12.91 16.24 -7.21
CA SER A 106 13.01 17.62 -7.73
C SER A 106 14.45 18.04 -8.06
N ARG A 107 15.44 17.59 -7.26
CA ARG A 107 16.86 17.84 -7.55
C ARG A 107 17.41 17.00 -8.69
N SER A 108 16.95 15.76 -8.82
CA SER A 108 17.39 14.84 -9.87
C SER A 108 16.94 15.27 -11.26
N GLU A 109 15.86 16.04 -11.36
CA GLU A 109 15.40 16.66 -12.62
C GLU A 109 16.35 17.76 -13.09
N SER A 110 16.89 18.56 -12.15
CA SER A 110 17.79 19.67 -12.46
C SER A 110 19.25 19.22 -12.68
N ALA A 111 19.67 18.14 -12.02
CA ALA A 111 21.04 17.66 -12.08
C ALA A 111 21.27 16.61 -13.18
N ALA A 112 22.48 16.58 -13.76
CA ALA A 112 22.94 15.55 -14.69
C ALA A 112 23.26 14.23 -13.96
N VAL A 113 22.25 13.65 -13.32
CA VAL A 113 22.36 12.40 -12.56
C VAL A 113 22.18 11.21 -13.49
N GLY A 114 22.91 10.12 -13.26
CA GLY A 114 22.83 8.91 -14.07
C GLY A 114 21.43 8.27 -14.04
N GLU A 115 21.01 7.72 -15.18
CA GLU A 115 19.69 7.12 -15.40
C GLU A 115 19.33 6.05 -14.35
N SER A 116 20.29 5.18 -13.99
CA SER A 116 20.08 4.14 -12.98
C SER A 116 19.79 4.72 -11.58
N TYR A 117 20.35 5.87 -11.24
CA TYR A 117 20.06 6.50 -9.94
C TYR A 117 18.70 7.19 -9.94
N LYS A 118 18.31 7.81 -11.06
CA LYS A 118 16.95 8.36 -11.25
C LYS A 118 15.89 7.28 -11.11
N GLU A 119 16.12 6.10 -11.71
CA GLU A 119 15.24 4.95 -11.57
C GLU A 119 15.02 4.56 -10.11
N ARG A 120 16.10 4.48 -9.31
CA ARG A 120 15.99 4.12 -7.88
C ARG A 120 15.28 5.19 -7.05
N ILE A 121 15.35 6.46 -7.45
CA ILE A 121 14.55 7.53 -6.83
C ILE A 121 13.07 7.32 -7.17
N LEU A 122 12.74 7.05 -8.44
CA LEU A 122 11.37 6.77 -8.86
C LEU A 122 10.78 5.56 -8.12
N GLU A 123 11.51 4.46 -8.01
CA GLU A 123 11.12 3.29 -7.22
C GLU A 123 10.86 3.64 -5.74
N ALA A 124 11.72 4.48 -5.14
CA ALA A 124 11.53 4.93 -3.77
C ALA A 124 10.29 5.81 -3.62
N CYS A 125 10.03 6.73 -4.56
CA CYS A 125 8.82 7.56 -4.59
C CYS A 125 7.55 6.70 -4.68
N TRP A 126 7.49 5.76 -5.63
CA TRP A 126 6.35 4.86 -5.79
C TRP A 126 6.14 3.93 -4.58
N SER A 127 7.23 3.47 -3.96
CA SER A 127 7.16 2.67 -2.73
C SER A 127 6.61 3.49 -1.55
N CYS A 128 7.07 4.73 -1.37
CA CYS A 128 6.54 5.66 -0.38
C CYS A 128 5.05 5.93 -0.60
N PHE A 129 4.64 6.20 -1.84
CA PHE A 129 3.25 6.44 -2.21
C PHE A 129 2.34 5.25 -1.88
N LEU A 130 2.72 4.03 -2.30
CA LEU A 130 1.93 2.82 -2.02
C LEU A 130 1.72 2.61 -0.51
N LEU A 131 2.79 2.74 0.27
CA LEU A 131 2.75 2.55 1.73
C LEU A 131 1.97 3.67 2.42
N GLU A 132 2.17 4.91 2.02
CA GLU A 132 1.48 6.06 2.63
C GLU A 132 -0.02 6.02 2.36
N CYS A 133 -0.45 5.71 1.13
CA CYS A 133 -1.89 5.63 0.82
C CYS A 133 -2.61 4.63 1.74
N ASP A 134 -2.00 3.49 2.07
CA ASP A 134 -2.60 2.54 3.01
C ASP A 134 -2.76 3.15 4.42
N TYR A 135 -1.80 3.95 4.88
CA TYR A 135 -1.94 4.59 6.20
C TYR A 135 -2.95 5.72 6.21
N LEU A 136 -3.06 6.50 5.13
CA LEU A 136 -3.98 7.63 5.05
C LEU A 136 -5.43 7.17 5.00
N THR A 137 -5.73 6.15 4.19
CA THR A 137 -7.08 5.60 4.11
C THR A 137 -7.53 5.00 5.45
N GLU A 138 -6.65 4.30 6.16
CA GLU A 138 -7.03 3.55 7.36
C GLU A 138 -6.96 4.36 8.66
N LEU A 139 -5.98 5.27 8.79
CA LEU A 139 -5.70 5.96 10.06
C LEU A 139 -6.04 7.45 10.02
N LYS A 140 -6.43 7.99 8.86
CA LYS A 140 -6.73 9.42 8.65
C LYS A 140 -5.58 10.33 9.13
N LEU A 141 -4.35 9.88 8.91
CA LEU A 141 -3.14 10.61 9.31
C LEU A 141 -2.85 11.76 8.33
N PRO A 142 -2.00 12.73 8.70
CA PRO A 142 -1.61 13.80 7.79
C PRO A 142 -0.84 13.28 6.56
N PRO A 143 -1.19 13.69 5.33
CA PRO A 143 -0.45 13.32 4.12
C PRO A 143 0.88 14.08 4.00
N SER A 144 1.90 13.47 3.39
CA SER A 144 3.14 14.16 3.04
C SER A 144 3.05 15.01 1.77
N GLY A 145 1.95 14.90 1.01
CA GLY A 145 1.76 15.54 -0.29
C GLY A 145 2.34 14.79 -1.49
N ILE A 146 2.91 13.59 -1.31
CA ILE A 146 3.53 12.82 -2.40
C ILE A 146 2.54 12.45 -3.50
N GLU A 147 1.25 12.36 -3.20
CA GLU A 147 0.17 12.09 -4.17
C GLU A 147 0.20 13.05 -5.37
N THR A 148 0.52 14.32 -5.13
CA THR A 148 0.51 15.36 -6.18
C THR A 148 1.68 15.21 -7.17
N LEU A 149 2.75 14.55 -6.74
CA LEU A 149 3.94 14.27 -7.53
C LEU A 149 3.73 13.06 -8.43
N VAL A 150 3.05 12.05 -7.90
CA VAL A 150 2.94 10.71 -8.50
C VAL A 150 2.10 10.71 -9.78
N ASP A 151 1.15 11.64 -9.91
CA ASP A 151 0.32 11.77 -11.11
C ASP A 151 1.14 12.12 -12.38
N ASP A 152 2.24 12.85 -12.23
CA ASP A 152 3.13 13.25 -13.33
C ASP A 152 4.36 12.33 -13.48
N MET A 153 4.51 11.34 -12.59
CA MET A 153 5.67 10.46 -12.58
C MET A 153 5.56 9.33 -13.62
N ALA A 154 6.69 9.01 -14.25
CA ALA A 154 6.81 7.78 -15.02
C ALA A 154 6.69 6.54 -14.12
N LEU A 155 6.08 5.49 -14.65
CA LEU A 155 6.06 4.19 -13.99
C LEU A 155 7.49 3.61 -13.90
N PRO A 156 7.82 2.88 -12.81
CA PRO A 156 9.10 2.19 -12.69
C PRO A 156 9.30 1.17 -13.82
N LYS A 157 10.55 0.92 -14.18
CA LYS A 157 10.89 -0.16 -15.10
C LYS A 157 10.66 -1.49 -14.40
N ALA A 158 9.75 -2.31 -14.90
CA ALA A 158 9.46 -3.67 -14.38
C ALA A 158 10.60 -4.70 -14.55
N GLY A 159 11.82 -4.25 -14.84
CA GLY A 159 12.92 -5.12 -15.22
C GLY A 159 12.62 -5.91 -16.50
N ASN A 160 12.85 -7.21 -16.46
CA ASN A 160 12.56 -8.11 -17.58
C ASN A 160 11.06 -8.46 -17.63
N PRO A 161 10.45 -8.67 -18.81
CA PRO A 161 9.03 -9.09 -18.91
C PRO A 161 8.68 -10.43 -18.24
N SER A 162 9.68 -11.20 -17.82
CA SER A 162 9.53 -12.44 -17.06
C SER A 162 9.74 -12.25 -15.55
N ASP A 163 10.06 -11.04 -15.10
CA ASP A 163 10.23 -10.73 -13.70
C ASP A 163 8.86 -10.60 -13.02
N ARG A 164 8.45 -11.69 -12.36
CA ARG A 164 7.20 -11.72 -11.58
C ARG A 164 7.16 -10.59 -10.56
N GLU A 165 8.30 -10.23 -9.99
CA GLU A 165 8.37 -9.28 -8.90
C GLU A 165 8.11 -7.86 -9.37
N GLY A 166 8.82 -7.42 -10.40
CA GLY A 166 8.59 -6.13 -11.05
C GLY A 166 7.19 -6.00 -11.64
N LEU A 167 6.65 -7.05 -12.25
CA LEU A 167 5.28 -7.04 -12.78
C LEU A 167 4.23 -6.93 -11.67
N SER A 168 4.38 -7.67 -10.56
CA SER A 168 3.46 -7.54 -9.42
C SER A 168 3.51 -6.14 -8.82
N TYR A 169 4.69 -5.54 -8.75
CA TYR A 169 4.85 -4.17 -8.28
C TYR A 169 4.11 -3.16 -9.16
N LEU A 170 4.22 -3.27 -10.49
CA LEU A 170 3.45 -2.42 -11.42
C LEU A 170 1.94 -2.67 -11.35
N ALA A 171 1.51 -3.91 -11.15
CA ALA A 171 0.11 -4.25 -10.95
C ALA A 171 -0.43 -3.60 -9.66
N GLU A 172 0.34 -3.60 -8.57
CA GLU A 172 -0.03 -2.91 -7.32
C GLU A 172 -0.10 -1.39 -7.49
N ILE A 173 0.85 -0.78 -8.22
CA ILE A 173 0.81 0.65 -8.55
C ILE A 173 -0.46 1.00 -9.33
N SER A 174 -0.72 0.33 -10.44
CA SER A 174 -1.89 0.60 -11.28
C SER A 174 -3.21 0.39 -10.53
N MET A 175 -3.27 -0.64 -9.68
CA MET A 175 -4.42 -0.90 -8.81
C MET A 175 -4.62 0.22 -7.77
N ARG A 176 -3.55 0.73 -7.17
CA ARG A 176 -3.63 1.88 -6.25
C ARG A 176 -4.19 3.11 -6.95
N SER A 177 -3.67 3.43 -8.13
CA SER A 177 -4.16 4.58 -8.90
C SER A 177 -5.65 4.43 -9.24
N LEU A 178 -6.11 3.22 -9.58
CA LEU A 178 -7.52 2.93 -9.79
C LEU A 178 -8.34 3.13 -8.50
N LEU A 179 -7.87 2.62 -7.35
CA LEU A 179 -8.53 2.81 -6.05
C LEU A 179 -8.66 4.30 -5.68
N ASN A 180 -7.61 5.10 -5.88
CA ASN A 180 -7.66 6.53 -5.62
C ASN A 180 -8.68 7.24 -6.52
N ARG A 181 -8.77 6.84 -7.80
CA ARG A 181 -9.79 7.35 -8.74
C ARG A 181 -11.20 6.94 -8.35
N VAL A 182 -11.40 5.70 -7.87
CA VAL A 182 -12.69 5.24 -7.33
C VAL A 182 -13.07 6.12 -6.13
N LEU A 183 -12.16 6.30 -5.17
CA LEU A 183 -12.40 7.09 -3.97
C LEU A 183 -12.71 8.57 -4.27
N SER A 184 -12.06 9.16 -5.28
CA SER A 184 -12.33 10.55 -5.68
C SER A 184 -13.60 10.72 -6.52
N SER A 185 -14.06 9.66 -7.20
CA SER A 185 -15.27 9.68 -8.03
C SER A 185 -16.54 9.42 -7.21
N LEU A 186 -16.40 8.81 -6.03
CA LEU A 186 -17.53 8.51 -5.15
C LEU A 186 -17.88 9.76 -4.31
N PRO A 187 -19.14 10.24 -4.35
CA PRO A 187 -19.53 11.40 -3.56
C PRO A 187 -19.47 11.10 -2.06
N ASN A 188 -18.90 12.00 -1.27
CA ASN A 188 -18.95 11.94 0.20
C ASN A 188 -20.39 11.91 0.75
N GLU A 189 -21.36 12.38 -0.03
CA GLU A 189 -22.79 12.46 0.31
C GLU A 189 -23.49 11.09 0.33
N PHE A 190 -22.88 10.05 -0.25
CA PHE A 190 -23.39 8.68 -0.16
C PHE A 190 -23.17 8.06 1.22
N GLU A 191 -22.13 8.48 1.95
CA GLU A 191 -21.86 7.98 3.30
C GLU A 191 -22.79 8.59 4.35
N SER A 192 -23.37 9.76 4.08
CA SER A 192 -24.31 10.45 4.96
C SER A 192 -25.77 10.04 4.74
N GLY A 193 -26.07 9.17 3.76
CA GLY A 193 -27.42 8.68 3.47
C GLY A 193 -28.39 9.75 2.97
N GLN A 194 -27.88 10.86 2.40
CA GLN A 194 -28.68 12.05 2.08
C GLN A 194 -29.33 12.06 0.70
N LEU A 195 -29.18 10.98 -0.09
CA LEU A 195 -29.79 10.90 -1.42
C LEU A 195 -31.30 10.96 -1.30
N SER A 196 -31.86 12.09 -1.71
CA SER A 196 -33.28 12.34 -1.63
C SER A 196 -33.97 12.12 -2.97
N GLU A 197 -33.22 12.12 -4.08
CA GLU A 197 -33.78 12.05 -5.43
C GLU A 197 -33.41 10.77 -6.20
N GLU A 198 -34.38 10.16 -6.87
CA GLU A 198 -34.18 8.94 -7.69
C GLU A 198 -33.21 9.15 -8.87
N SER A 199 -33.06 10.40 -9.33
CA SER A 199 -32.10 10.78 -10.36
C SER A 199 -30.65 10.60 -9.90
N GLU A 200 -30.36 10.90 -8.63
CA GLU A 200 -29.01 10.77 -8.04
C GLU A 200 -28.61 9.30 -7.92
N VAL A 201 -29.56 8.44 -7.51
CA VAL A 201 -29.38 6.98 -7.44
C VAL A 201 -29.06 6.41 -8.82
N THR A 202 -29.78 6.85 -9.86
CA THR A 202 -29.54 6.40 -11.24
C THR A 202 -28.16 6.84 -11.76
N GLY A 203 -27.74 8.08 -11.42
CA GLY A 203 -26.41 8.58 -11.73
C GLY A 203 -25.32 7.73 -11.08
N ALA A 204 -25.48 7.40 -9.80
CA ALA A 204 -24.50 6.59 -9.07
C ALA A 204 -24.40 5.16 -9.57
N ILE A 205 -25.51 4.52 -9.97
CA ILE A 205 -25.48 3.21 -10.64
C ILE A 205 -24.65 3.30 -11.93
N THR A 206 -24.82 4.37 -12.70
CA THR A 206 -24.05 4.58 -13.94
C THR A 206 -22.55 4.73 -13.66
N VAL A 207 -22.19 5.53 -12.64
CA VAL A 207 -20.80 5.68 -12.20
C VAL A 207 -20.23 4.36 -11.69
N ALA A 208 -20.97 3.63 -10.87
CA ALA A 208 -20.53 2.33 -10.34
C ALA A 208 -20.30 1.32 -11.46
N SER A 209 -21.21 1.23 -12.44
CA SER A 209 -21.05 0.36 -13.61
C SER A 209 -19.80 0.70 -14.43
N GLU A 210 -19.47 1.98 -14.60
CA GLU A 210 -18.27 2.42 -15.32
C GLU A 210 -17.00 2.08 -14.53
N LEU A 211 -17.00 2.29 -13.20
CA LEU A 211 -15.88 1.92 -12.34
C LEU A 211 -15.66 0.40 -12.30
N ASP A 212 -16.73 -0.41 -12.29
CA ASP A 212 -16.64 -1.87 -12.38
C ASP A 212 -16.06 -2.31 -13.73
N GLN A 213 -16.45 -1.65 -14.83
CA GLN A 213 -15.85 -1.90 -16.14
C GLN A 213 -14.35 -1.58 -16.15
N GLN A 214 -13.94 -0.46 -15.53
CA GLN A 214 -12.52 -0.12 -15.41
C GLN A 214 -11.74 -1.11 -14.54
N LEU A 215 -12.36 -1.63 -13.48
CA LEU A 215 -11.78 -2.68 -12.64
C LEU A 215 -11.60 -4.00 -13.41
N LEU A 216 -12.57 -4.37 -14.25
CA LEU A 216 -12.46 -5.53 -15.13
C LEU A 216 -11.36 -5.35 -16.19
N LEU A 217 -11.30 -4.17 -16.83
CA LEU A 217 -10.24 -3.85 -17.78
C LEU A 217 -8.85 -3.89 -17.14
N TRP A 218 -8.72 -3.40 -15.90
CA TRP A 218 -7.49 -3.54 -15.13
C TRP A 218 -7.15 -5.02 -14.94
N TYR A 219 -8.10 -5.83 -14.44
CA TYR A 219 -7.89 -7.26 -14.21
C TYR A 219 -7.45 -8.00 -15.48
N ASP A 220 -8.08 -7.70 -16.61
CA ASP A 220 -7.75 -8.30 -17.90
C ASP A 220 -6.36 -7.90 -18.40
N SER A 221 -5.92 -6.68 -18.08
CA SER A 221 -4.59 -6.17 -18.43
C SER A 221 -3.45 -6.77 -17.61
N VAL A 222 -3.73 -7.34 -16.43
CA VAL A 222 -2.70 -8.00 -15.60
C VAL A 222 -2.11 -9.20 -16.37
N PRO A 223 -0.79 -9.34 -16.48
CA PRO A 223 -0.18 -10.48 -17.17
C PRO A 223 -0.56 -11.83 -16.55
N GLU A 224 -0.88 -12.83 -17.38
CA GLU A 224 -1.30 -14.18 -16.96
C GLU A 224 -0.34 -14.83 -15.95
N MET A 225 0.96 -14.52 -16.03
CA MET A 225 1.95 -15.05 -15.11
C MET A 225 1.68 -14.64 -13.64
N ILE A 226 1.13 -13.44 -13.40
CA ILE A 226 0.86 -12.89 -12.07
C ILE A 226 -0.64 -12.66 -11.81
N LYS A 227 -1.50 -12.97 -12.80
CA LYS A 227 -2.94 -12.74 -12.73
C LYS A 227 -3.55 -13.59 -11.62
N PRO A 228 -4.23 -12.98 -10.63
CA PRO A 228 -4.82 -13.74 -9.56
C PRO A 228 -6.04 -14.52 -10.02
N THR A 229 -6.15 -15.78 -9.62
CA THR A 229 -7.42 -16.50 -9.77
C THR A 229 -8.46 -15.83 -8.89
N LEU A 230 -9.63 -15.42 -9.39
CA LEU A 230 -10.68 -14.85 -8.55
C LEU A 230 -11.37 -15.93 -7.69
N GLY A 231 -11.81 -15.57 -6.49
CA GLY A 231 -12.55 -16.42 -5.55
C GLY A 231 -11.81 -16.66 -4.23
N VAL A 232 -11.97 -17.86 -3.68
CA VAL A 232 -11.38 -18.30 -2.39
C VAL A 232 -10.36 -19.43 -2.54
N GLY A 233 -10.01 -19.78 -3.79
CA GLY A 233 -9.06 -20.85 -4.08
C GLY A 233 -7.65 -20.57 -3.56
N PRO A 234 -6.77 -21.58 -3.53
CA PRO A 234 -5.36 -21.36 -3.23
C PRO A 234 -4.76 -20.32 -4.19
N THR A 235 -3.76 -19.58 -3.71
CA THR A 235 -2.92 -18.68 -4.52
C THR A 235 -1.54 -19.29 -4.62
N ALA A 236 -0.83 -19.05 -5.73
CA ALA A 236 0.53 -19.57 -5.90
C ALA A 236 1.51 -18.92 -4.92
N ASP A 237 1.33 -17.63 -4.66
CA ASP A 237 2.18 -16.84 -3.76
C ASP A 237 1.37 -15.79 -2.99
N GLY A 238 2.06 -15.03 -2.14
CA GLY A 238 1.47 -13.94 -1.35
C GLY A 238 1.11 -12.70 -2.17
N ARG A 239 1.80 -12.44 -3.29
CA ARG A 239 1.58 -11.25 -4.12
C ARG A 239 0.33 -11.39 -4.96
N GLU A 240 0.11 -12.58 -5.54
CA GLU A 240 -1.14 -12.94 -6.20
C GLU A 240 -2.33 -12.74 -5.24
N ARG A 241 -2.19 -13.16 -3.99
CA ARG A 241 -3.21 -12.94 -2.96
C ARG A 241 -3.44 -11.46 -2.69
N THR A 242 -2.38 -10.66 -2.58
CA THR A 242 -2.50 -9.20 -2.42
C THR A 242 -3.30 -8.60 -3.57
N LEU A 243 -2.98 -8.93 -4.82
CA LEU A 243 -3.72 -8.42 -6.00
C LEU A 243 -5.19 -8.82 -5.97
N ARG A 244 -5.50 -10.07 -5.60
CA ARG A 244 -6.88 -10.54 -5.42
C ARG A 244 -7.62 -9.74 -4.35
N ILE A 245 -6.97 -9.49 -3.22
CA ILE A 245 -7.55 -8.70 -2.12
C ILE A 245 -7.83 -7.28 -2.59
N ARG A 246 -6.90 -6.64 -3.31
CA ARG A 246 -7.11 -5.29 -3.85
C ARG A 246 -8.24 -5.23 -4.88
N TYR A 247 -8.39 -6.27 -5.71
CA TYR A 247 -9.53 -6.38 -6.63
C TYR A 247 -10.86 -6.39 -5.86
N TYR A 248 -11.00 -7.25 -4.86
CA TYR A 248 -12.23 -7.30 -4.06
C TYR A 248 -12.44 -6.07 -3.19
N GLN A 249 -11.36 -5.45 -2.70
CA GLN A 249 -11.42 -4.17 -1.99
C GLN A 249 -11.99 -3.08 -2.89
N ALA A 250 -11.50 -2.95 -4.13
CA ALA A 250 -12.01 -1.97 -5.09
C ALA A 250 -13.49 -2.20 -5.39
N ARG A 251 -13.86 -3.45 -5.71
CA ARG A 251 -15.24 -3.80 -6.02
C ARG A 251 -16.18 -3.55 -4.83
N TYR A 252 -15.74 -3.87 -3.62
CA TYR A 252 -16.46 -3.53 -2.40
C TYR A 252 -16.67 -2.01 -2.28
N ILE A 253 -15.61 -1.20 -2.43
CA ILE A 253 -15.68 0.27 -2.29
C ILE A 253 -16.64 0.89 -3.30
N ILE A 254 -16.58 0.46 -4.57
CA ILE A 254 -17.46 0.93 -5.66
C ILE A 254 -18.95 0.77 -5.28
N HIS A 255 -19.29 -0.38 -4.69
CA HIS A 255 -20.69 -0.77 -4.44
C HIS A 255 -21.18 -0.49 -3.01
N ARG A 256 -20.27 -0.15 -2.08
CA ARG A 256 -20.58 0.11 -0.66
C ARG A 256 -21.72 1.11 -0.47
N GLN A 257 -21.74 2.10 -1.33
CA GLN A 257 -22.67 3.21 -1.32
C GLN A 257 -24.15 2.76 -1.42
N PHE A 258 -24.43 1.65 -2.13
CA PHE A 258 -25.79 1.12 -2.27
C PHE A 258 -26.28 0.37 -1.03
N VAL A 259 -25.36 -0.24 -0.26
CA VAL A 259 -25.68 -0.85 1.03
C VAL A 259 -26.02 0.23 2.05
N VAL A 260 -25.21 1.28 2.13
CA VAL A 260 -25.45 2.43 3.03
C VAL A 260 -26.79 3.09 2.69
N TYR A 261 -27.03 3.36 1.40
CA TYR A 261 -28.30 3.93 0.96
C TYR A 261 -29.49 3.04 1.31
N SER A 262 -29.40 1.73 1.07
CA SER A 262 -30.48 0.79 1.41
C SER A 262 -30.76 0.77 2.92
N ALA A 263 -29.72 0.91 3.75
CA ALA A 263 -29.85 0.95 5.20
C ALA A 263 -30.34 2.30 5.75
N SER A 264 -30.21 3.39 4.97
CA SER A 264 -30.68 4.72 5.37
C SER A 264 -32.13 5.01 4.98
N LEU A 265 -32.78 4.14 4.18
CA LEU A 265 -34.17 4.32 3.80
C LEU A 265 -35.11 4.14 5.02
N PRO A 266 -36.22 4.91 5.10
CA PRO A 266 -37.27 4.67 6.08
C PRO A 266 -37.85 3.26 5.97
N GLU A 267 -38.34 2.69 7.07
CA GLU A 267 -38.93 1.32 7.10
C GLU A 267 -40.04 1.11 6.06
N ASP A 268 -40.75 2.17 5.69
CA ASP A 268 -41.86 2.13 4.73
C ASP A 268 -41.43 2.23 3.25
N ARG A 269 -40.14 2.47 2.98
CA ARG A 269 -39.62 2.67 1.62
C ARG A 269 -38.63 1.58 1.25
N GLU A 270 -39.02 0.70 0.34
CA GLU A 270 -38.13 -0.33 -0.17
C GLU A 270 -37.16 0.24 -1.23
N PRO A 271 -35.88 -0.19 -1.21
CA PRO A 271 -34.93 0.13 -2.26
C PRO A 271 -35.35 -0.51 -3.59
N SER A 272 -35.04 0.16 -4.70
CA SER A 272 -35.33 -0.40 -6.03
C SER A 272 -34.57 -1.72 -6.27
N PRO A 273 -35.08 -2.62 -7.14
CA PRO A 273 -34.42 -3.88 -7.45
C PRO A 273 -32.96 -3.71 -7.92
N LYS A 274 -32.69 -2.67 -8.71
CA LYS A 274 -31.33 -2.36 -9.19
C LYS A 274 -30.37 -2.01 -8.05
N VAL A 275 -30.84 -1.23 -7.08
CA VAL A 275 -30.03 -0.89 -5.88
C VAL A 275 -29.73 -2.15 -5.06
N LEU A 276 -30.69 -3.06 -4.95
CA LEU A 276 -30.48 -4.34 -4.26
C LEU A 276 -29.47 -5.24 -4.99
N GLU A 277 -29.47 -5.25 -6.33
CA GLU A 277 -28.47 -5.96 -7.14
C GLU A 277 -27.05 -5.44 -6.84
N GLU A 278 -26.84 -4.12 -6.85
CA GLU A 278 -25.54 -3.53 -6.53
C GLU A 278 -25.14 -3.76 -5.06
N ALA A 279 -26.09 -3.65 -4.14
CA ALA A 279 -25.86 -3.96 -2.72
C ALA A 279 -25.46 -5.44 -2.52
N GLN A 280 -26.05 -6.36 -3.29
CA GLN A 280 -25.65 -7.77 -3.27
C GLN A 280 -24.22 -7.95 -3.78
N VAL A 281 -23.82 -7.25 -4.84
CA VAL A 281 -22.42 -7.26 -5.34
C VAL A 281 -21.47 -6.75 -4.27
N CYS A 282 -21.82 -5.69 -3.55
CA CYS A 282 -21.04 -5.17 -2.42
C CYS A 282 -20.82 -6.24 -1.34
N ILE A 283 -21.91 -6.86 -0.86
CA ILE A 283 -21.84 -7.83 0.24
C ILE A 283 -21.01 -9.04 -0.16
N GLU A 284 -21.20 -9.56 -1.38
CA GLU A 284 -20.43 -10.69 -1.88
C GLU A 284 -18.94 -10.35 -2.05
N SER A 285 -18.64 -9.15 -2.57
CA SER A 285 -17.25 -8.67 -2.70
C SER A 285 -16.58 -8.47 -1.35
N CYS A 286 -17.31 -7.92 -0.36
CA CYS A 286 -16.84 -7.78 1.01
C CYS A 286 -16.57 -9.14 1.65
N ARG A 287 -17.46 -10.12 1.45
CA ARG A 287 -17.27 -11.49 1.92
C ARG A 287 -15.99 -12.11 1.35
N LEU A 288 -15.76 -11.95 0.05
CA LEU A 288 -14.57 -12.46 -0.64
C LEU A 288 -13.30 -11.72 -0.21
N TYR A 289 -13.37 -10.41 0.00
CA TYR A 289 -12.29 -9.61 0.58
C TYR A 289 -11.89 -10.16 1.96
N LEU A 290 -12.85 -10.28 2.89
CA LEU A 290 -12.61 -10.76 4.26
C LEU A 290 -12.01 -12.17 4.29
N GLN A 291 -12.50 -13.08 3.44
CA GLN A 291 -11.98 -14.44 3.36
C GLN A 291 -10.53 -14.49 2.88
N ASN A 292 -10.16 -13.66 1.89
CA ASN A 292 -8.78 -13.63 1.40
C ASN A 292 -7.84 -12.90 2.37
N THR A 293 -8.31 -11.80 2.98
CA THR A 293 -7.57 -11.01 3.98
C THR A 293 -7.32 -11.81 5.26
N GLY A 294 -8.31 -12.57 5.74
CA GLY A 294 -8.17 -13.40 6.93
C GLY A 294 -7.01 -14.39 6.86
N GLU A 295 -6.67 -14.90 5.67
CA GLU A 295 -5.51 -15.77 5.47
C GLU A 295 -4.17 -15.01 5.56
N ILE A 296 -4.09 -13.76 5.07
CA ILE A 296 -2.88 -12.94 5.20
C ILE A 296 -2.67 -12.53 6.66
N LEU A 297 -3.74 -12.15 7.35
CA LEU A 297 -3.67 -11.68 8.74
C LEU A 297 -3.32 -12.79 9.75
N LYS A 298 -3.30 -14.06 9.35
CA LYS A 298 -2.82 -15.16 10.20
C LYS A 298 -1.35 -15.04 10.58
N LYS A 299 -0.55 -14.32 9.78
CA LYS A 299 0.87 -14.11 10.06
C LYS A 299 1.23 -12.64 9.82
N PRO A 300 2.13 -12.06 10.63
CA PRO A 300 2.63 -10.74 10.31
C PRO A 300 3.33 -10.74 8.95
N SER A 301 3.07 -9.70 8.18
CA SER A 301 3.69 -9.37 6.91
C SER A 301 3.91 -7.86 6.79
N GLN A 302 4.53 -7.42 5.70
CA GLN A 302 4.55 -6.00 5.34
C GLN A 302 3.14 -5.40 5.18
N TYR A 303 2.13 -6.24 4.95
CA TYR A 303 0.73 -5.85 4.78
C TYR A 303 -0.11 -6.04 6.05
N THR A 304 0.49 -6.38 7.20
CA THR A 304 -0.25 -6.71 8.45
C THR A 304 -1.32 -5.68 8.79
N TRP A 305 -1.05 -4.39 8.55
CA TRP A 305 -1.99 -3.32 8.86
C TRP A 305 -2.68 -2.72 7.65
N THR A 306 -2.11 -2.86 6.46
CA THR A 306 -2.70 -2.31 5.24
C THR A 306 -3.97 -3.04 4.82
N LEU A 307 -4.29 -4.18 5.48
CA LEU A 307 -5.47 -5.00 5.28
C LEU A 307 -6.31 -5.18 6.56
N ALA A 308 -5.97 -4.49 7.66
CA ALA A 308 -6.51 -4.77 8.99
C ALA A 308 -7.84 -4.07 9.33
N GLN A 309 -8.41 -3.29 8.41
CA GLN A 309 -9.72 -2.67 8.61
C GLN A 309 -10.65 -2.90 7.41
N SER A 310 -11.91 -3.17 7.77
CA SER A 310 -13.14 -3.21 6.98
C SER A 310 -14.25 -2.69 7.88
#